data_AF-F2D724-F1
#
_entry.id   AF-F2D724-F1
#
_cell.length_a   1.000
_cell.length_b   1.000
_cell.length_c   1.000
_cell.angle_alpha   90.00
_cell.angle_beta   90.00
_cell.angle_gamma   90.00
#
_symmetry.space_group_name_H-M   'P 1'
#
loop_
_entity.id
_entity.type
_entity.pdbx_description
1 polymer ?
#
loop_
_entity_poly.entity_id
_entity_poly.type
_entity_poly.pdbx_seq_one_letter_code
_entity_poly.pdbx_strand_id
1 'polypeptide(L)'
;MTTVASLSLVPHLLIKPSFRCLSRKGVGRYGGIKVYAVLRDDSADYLKDNHHWEALFHVDDPGPRVPIEKGQYLEAKQALDVVRFDIQYCDWRARQDLLTIMVLHNKVVEVLNPLARDFKSVGTLRKDLDGLQEELAKAHNQLYLSESRVSSALDKLAQMETVVNERLLSDGSAFANTADCASLDPSTSLDTTTSTSSTVRVGAKKPKRRSLNISGPVKPYSANLKNFWYPVAFSGDLKDDTMVPIDCFEEQWVIFRGKDKRPGCVQNTCAHRACPLDLGSVNEGRITCPYHGWEYSTDGKCEKMPSTKMLNVRIRALPCFEQEGMVWIWPGDDTPTPTIPSLLPLSGFTIHAEIVMELPVEHGLLLDNLLDLAHAPFTHTSTFAKGWSVPSFVKFLTPTSGLQGYWDPYPIDMEFRPPCMVLSTIGISKPGKLEGKSTQQCATHLHQLHVCLPSSTNKTRLLYRMSLDFAPWMKHMPFMHLLWSHFAEKVLNEDLRLVLGQQDRMNNGANVWNWPVSYDKLGIRYRLWRDAVERGVDRLPFSNEIESGS
;
A
#
# COMPACT_ATOMS: atom_id res chain seq x y z
N MET A 1 6.44 2.98 -13.10
CA MET A 1 7.80 3.55 -13.12
C MET A 1 8.71 2.59 -12.38
N THR A 2 9.19 1.60 -13.13
CA THR A 2 10.28 0.72 -12.74
C THR A 2 11.61 1.41 -13.04
N THR A 3 12.62 1.09 -12.21
CA THR A 3 14.07 1.28 -12.42
C THR A 3 14.63 2.71 -12.47
N VAL A 4 14.79 3.32 -11.29
CA VAL A 4 15.97 4.17 -10.97
C VAL A 4 16.39 3.91 -9.52
N ALA A 5 16.94 2.72 -9.23
CA ALA A 5 17.75 2.50 -8.02
C ALA A 5 18.51 1.16 -8.11
N SER A 6 19.66 1.16 -8.77
CA SER A 6 20.70 0.14 -8.55
C SER A 6 22.07 0.71 -8.92
N LEU A 7 22.55 1.66 -8.13
CA LEU A 7 23.96 2.06 -8.11
C LEU A 7 24.38 2.27 -6.65
N SER A 8 24.53 1.16 -5.92
CA SER A 8 25.25 1.12 -4.65
C SER A 8 25.65 -0.32 -4.35
N LEU A 9 26.94 -0.52 -4.06
CA LEU A 9 27.70 -1.76 -3.78
C LEU A 9 28.21 -2.43 -5.08
N VAL A 10 29.52 -2.55 -5.35
CA VAL A 10 30.62 -3.10 -4.52
C VAL A 10 31.98 -2.39 -4.85
N PRO A 11 33.16 -2.88 -4.40
CA PRO A 11 34.10 -2.28 -3.43
C PRO A 11 35.19 -1.38 -4.06
N HIS A 12 35.98 -0.72 -3.20
CA HIS A 12 37.17 0.05 -3.55
C HIS A 12 38.13 -0.71 -4.50
N LEU A 13 38.19 -0.31 -5.77
CA LEU A 13 39.33 -0.51 -6.67
C LEU A 13 39.60 0.78 -7.44
N LEU A 14 40.75 1.39 -7.13
CA LEU A 14 41.29 2.59 -7.76
C LEU A 14 41.73 2.28 -9.21
N ILE A 15 40.85 2.45 -10.19
CA ILE A 15 41.23 2.72 -11.58
C ILE A 15 40.26 3.79 -12.10
N LYS A 16 40.74 4.99 -12.39
CA LYS A 16 39.95 6.11 -12.94
C LYS A 16 39.84 5.93 -14.47
N PRO A 17 38.67 5.63 -15.06
CA PRO A 17 38.48 5.89 -16.48
C PRO A 17 38.16 7.38 -16.61
N SER A 18 39.07 8.16 -17.19
CA SER A 18 38.85 9.59 -17.38
C SER A 18 37.94 9.85 -18.59
N PHE A 19 36.63 9.84 -18.36
CA PHE A 19 35.62 10.22 -19.36
C PHE A 19 35.58 11.74 -19.52
N ARG A 20 35.94 12.27 -20.69
CA ARG A 20 35.71 13.68 -21.06
C ARG A 20 34.52 13.77 -22.01
N CYS A 21 33.56 14.65 -21.72
CA CYS A 21 32.38 14.89 -22.55
C CYS A 21 32.52 16.21 -23.33
N LEU A 22 32.18 16.21 -24.62
CA LEU A 22 32.21 17.38 -25.52
C LEU A 22 30.80 17.95 -25.73
N SER A 23 30.71 19.27 -25.98
CA SER A 23 29.51 19.97 -26.46
C SER A 23 29.88 20.82 -27.68
N ARG A 24 29.15 20.70 -28.80
CA ARG A 24 29.32 21.56 -29.98
C ARG A 24 27.96 22.01 -30.53
N LYS A 25 27.76 23.32 -30.67
CA LYS A 25 26.53 23.88 -31.27
C LYS A 25 26.48 23.62 -32.78
N GLY A 26 25.46 22.89 -33.23
CA GLY A 26 24.89 23.07 -34.56
C GLY A 26 23.67 23.97 -34.44
N VAL A 27 23.64 25.10 -35.15
CA VAL A 27 22.51 26.03 -35.12
C VAL A 27 21.32 25.41 -35.87
N GLY A 28 20.38 24.84 -35.11
CA GLY A 28 19.01 24.55 -35.53
C GLY A 28 18.04 25.25 -34.57
N ARG A 29 16.86 25.65 -35.05
CA ARG A 29 15.94 26.65 -34.45
C ARG A 29 15.39 26.39 -33.02
N TYR A 30 15.82 25.34 -32.32
CA TYR A 30 15.50 25.10 -30.91
C TYR A 30 16.77 24.60 -30.21
N GLY A 31 17.18 25.28 -29.13
CA GLY A 31 18.50 25.17 -28.51
C GLY A 31 18.75 23.91 -27.70
N GLY A 32 18.79 22.73 -28.34
CA GLY A 32 19.17 21.48 -27.71
C GLY A 32 20.68 21.35 -27.43
N ILE A 33 21.04 20.57 -26.41
CA ILE A 33 22.42 20.19 -26.07
C ILE A 33 22.66 18.75 -26.55
N LYS A 34 23.74 18.55 -27.31
CA LYS A 34 24.25 17.22 -27.64
C LYS A 34 25.41 16.87 -26.73
N VAL A 35 25.35 15.72 -26.09
CA VAL A 35 26.42 15.22 -25.25
C VAL A 35 27.12 14.05 -25.94
N TYR A 36 28.43 14.17 -26.06
CA TYR A 36 29.32 13.18 -26.66
C TYR A 36 30.22 12.59 -25.57
N ALA A 37 30.47 11.28 -25.56
CA ALA A 37 31.58 10.71 -24.78
C ALA A 37 32.84 10.62 -25.62
N VAL A 38 33.98 10.95 -25.00
CA VAL A 38 35.31 10.64 -25.52
C VAL A 38 35.91 9.55 -24.63
N LEU A 39 36.16 8.38 -25.19
CA LEU A 39 37.08 7.42 -24.59
C LEU A 39 38.49 7.78 -25.04
N ARG A 40 39.38 8.02 -24.08
CA ARG A 40 40.81 8.13 -24.35
C ARG A 40 41.45 6.82 -23.96
N ASP A 41 42.05 6.13 -24.93
CA ASP A 41 42.93 5.01 -24.65
C ASP A 41 44.28 5.59 -24.24
N ASP A 42 44.80 5.24 -23.06
CA ASP A 42 46.06 5.80 -22.52
C ASP A 42 47.31 5.11 -23.13
N SER A 43 47.21 4.60 -24.36
CA SER A 43 48.33 4.02 -25.10
C SER A 43 48.68 4.81 -26.37
N ALA A 44 49.60 5.76 -26.21
CA ALA A 44 50.49 6.37 -27.20
C ALA A 44 49.91 7.28 -28.33
N ASP A 45 50.69 8.32 -28.62
CA ASP A 45 50.54 9.34 -29.66
C ASP A 45 50.23 8.77 -31.06
N TYR A 46 49.04 9.07 -31.60
CA TYR A 46 48.83 9.21 -33.05
C TYR A 46 47.82 10.33 -33.35
N LEU A 47 48.37 11.48 -33.72
CA LEU A 47 47.69 12.49 -34.54
C LEU A 47 47.43 11.89 -35.93
N LYS A 48 46.18 11.47 -36.23
CA LYS A 48 45.45 11.72 -37.49
C LYS A 48 44.24 10.79 -37.66
N ASP A 49 43.18 11.42 -38.15
CA ASP A 49 42.07 10.90 -38.96
C ASP A 49 40.92 10.08 -38.31
N ASN A 50 39.73 10.71 -38.36
CA ASN A 50 38.38 10.15 -38.29
C ASN A 50 38.01 9.27 -37.09
N HIS A 51 38.03 9.85 -35.88
CA HIS A 51 37.18 9.32 -34.81
C HIS A 51 35.70 9.53 -35.16
N HIS A 52 34.95 8.43 -35.33
CA HIS A 52 33.49 8.44 -35.39
C HIS A 52 32.96 8.93 -34.04
N TRP A 53 32.43 10.16 -34.01
CA TRP A 53 31.81 10.73 -32.83
C TRP A 53 30.36 10.26 -32.75
N GLU A 54 30.07 9.29 -31.89
CA GLU A 54 28.68 8.90 -31.62
C GLU A 54 28.12 9.75 -30.48
N ALA A 55 26.98 10.39 -30.72
CA ALA A 55 26.30 11.17 -29.69
C ALA A 55 25.62 10.20 -28.73
N LEU A 56 25.97 10.26 -27.44
CA LEU A 56 25.35 9.39 -26.44
C LEU A 56 23.91 9.80 -26.15
N PHE A 57 23.61 11.11 -26.16
CA PHE A 57 22.25 11.60 -25.98
C PHE A 57 22.04 13.01 -26.53
N HIS A 58 20.78 13.29 -26.86
CA HIS A 58 20.26 14.59 -27.28
C HIS A 58 19.33 15.10 -26.19
N VAL A 59 19.67 16.24 -25.59
CA VAL A 59 18.86 16.93 -24.58
C VAL A 59 18.14 18.08 -25.28
N ASP A 60 16.82 18.01 -25.35
CA ASP A 60 16.03 19.01 -26.07
C ASP A 60 15.87 20.32 -25.28
N ASP A 61 15.76 20.25 -23.95
CA ASP A 61 15.61 21.42 -23.06
C ASP A 61 16.27 21.19 -21.68
N PRO A 62 17.56 21.55 -21.51
CA PRO A 62 18.31 21.31 -20.26
C PRO A 62 17.84 22.17 -19.08
N GLY A 63 16.89 23.09 -19.29
CA GLY A 63 16.43 24.04 -18.28
C GLY A 63 17.46 25.11 -17.87
N PRO A 64 17.02 26.16 -17.16
CA PRO A 64 17.87 27.33 -16.83
C PRO A 64 18.85 27.10 -15.67
N ARG A 65 18.83 25.94 -15.01
CA ARG A 65 19.62 25.65 -13.80
C ARG A 65 21.01 25.08 -14.09
N VAL A 66 21.36 24.87 -15.36
CA VAL A 66 22.70 24.41 -15.76
C VAL A 66 23.57 25.63 -16.10
N PRO A 67 24.74 25.83 -15.44
CA PRO A 67 25.70 26.84 -15.87
C PRO A 67 26.30 26.39 -17.21
N ILE A 68 25.84 26.98 -18.32
CA ILE A 68 26.35 26.66 -19.66
C ILE A 68 27.46 27.66 -20.01
N GLU A 69 28.71 27.31 -19.73
CA GLU A 69 29.85 28.03 -20.31
C GLU A 69 30.02 27.61 -21.78
N LYS A 70 30.14 28.59 -22.68
CA LYS A 70 30.26 28.37 -24.13
C LYS A 70 31.54 27.59 -24.43
N GLY A 71 31.39 26.34 -24.89
CA GLY A 71 32.49 25.57 -25.49
C GLY A 71 33.40 24.84 -24.52
N GLN A 72 32.94 24.49 -23.32
CA GLN A 72 33.71 23.68 -22.38
C GLN A 72 33.34 22.20 -22.40
N TYR A 73 34.33 21.38 -22.05
CA TYR A 73 34.21 19.95 -21.81
C TYR A 73 33.48 19.73 -20.48
N LEU A 74 32.45 18.89 -20.46
CA LEU A 74 31.79 18.47 -19.22
C LEU A 74 32.49 17.22 -18.68
N GLU A 75 32.69 17.13 -17.37
CA GLU A 75 33.05 15.86 -16.73
C GLU A 75 31.86 14.89 -16.77
N ALA A 76 32.10 13.57 -16.80
CA ALA A 76 31.03 12.56 -16.85
C ALA A 76 29.93 12.74 -15.78
N LYS A 77 30.31 13.20 -14.59
CA LYS A 77 29.36 13.51 -13.52
C LYS A 77 28.43 14.67 -13.88
N GLN A 78 28.97 15.72 -14.49
CA GLN A 78 28.18 16.87 -14.94
C GLN A 78 27.26 16.51 -16.11
N ALA A 79 27.73 15.64 -17.02
CA ALA A 79 26.89 15.11 -18.10
C ALA A 79 25.71 14.28 -17.57
N LEU A 80 25.95 13.42 -16.56
CA LEU A 80 24.89 12.68 -15.87
C LEU A 80 23.93 13.60 -15.13
N ASP A 81 24.42 14.68 -14.52
CA ASP A 81 23.57 15.68 -13.88
C ASP A 81 22.66 16.38 -14.90
N VAL A 82 23.15 16.71 -16.10
CA VAL A 82 22.32 17.27 -17.18
C VAL A 82 21.20 16.30 -17.61
N VAL A 83 21.51 15.02 -17.79
CA VAL A 83 20.49 13.97 -18.10
C VAL A 83 19.47 13.87 -16.98
N ARG A 84 19.93 13.86 -15.73
CA ARG A 84 19.05 13.80 -14.56
C ARG A 84 18.10 14.99 -14.51
N PHE A 85 18.59 16.20 -14.79
CA PHE A 85 17.75 17.39 -14.80
C PHE A 85 16.72 17.37 -15.94
N ASP A 86 17.08 16.87 -17.12
CA ASP A 86 16.16 16.72 -18.26
C ASP A 86 15.04 15.72 -17.96
N ILE A 87 15.35 14.58 -17.34
CA ILE A 87 14.35 13.59 -16.90
C ILE A 87 13.43 14.20 -15.83
N GLN A 88 13.99 14.92 -14.86
CA GLN A 88 13.21 15.60 -13.82
C GLN A 88 12.29 16.67 -14.41
N TYR A 89 12.75 17.38 -15.45
CA TYR A 89 11.94 18.35 -16.16
C TYR A 89 10.81 17.68 -16.95
N CYS A 90 11.08 16.56 -17.62
CA CYS A 90 10.06 15.77 -18.31
C CYS A 90 8.98 15.25 -17.35
N ASP A 91 9.36 14.72 -16.18
CA ASP A 91 8.42 14.30 -15.12
C ASP A 91 7.58 15.48 -14.61
N TRP A 92 8.23 16.61 -14.29
CA TRP A 92 7.53 17.82 -13.86
C TRP A 92 6.53 18.32 -14.91
N ARG A 93 6.93 18.36 -16.19
CA ARG A 93 6.08 18.81 -17.30
C ARG A 93 4.88 17.90 -17.51
N ALA A 94 5.09 16.57 -17.50
CA ALA A 94 4.01 15.59 -17.63
C ALA A 94 2.97 15.72 -16.49
N ARG A 95 3.42 15.96 -15.25
CA ARG A 95 2.51 16.22 -14.12
C ARG A 95 1.71 17.51 -14.31
N GLN A 96 2.33 18.56 -14.83
CA GLN A 96 1.65 19.82 -15.11
C GLN A 96 0.59 19.67 -16.21
N ASP A 97 0.88 18.88 -17.24
CA ASP A 97 -0.08 18.59 -18.31
C ASP A 97 -1.27 17.78 -17.78
N LEU A 98 -1.02 16.79 -16.91
CA LEU A 98 -2.07 16.01 -16.25
C LEU A 98 -2.96 16.86 -15.33
N LEU A 99 -2.36 17.76 -14.53
CA LEU A 99 -3.10 18.72 -13.71
C LEU A 99 -3.99 19.62 -14.56
N THR A 100 -3.51 20.04 -15.73
CA THR A 100 -4.29 20.85 -16.68
C THR A 100 -5.52 20.09 -17.16
N ILE A 101 -5.37 18.81 -17.52
CA ILE A 101 -6.51 17.95 -17.90
C ILE A 101 -7.51 17.80 -16.76
N MET A 102 -7.04 17.57 -15.53
CA MET A 102 -7.91 17.46 -14.35
C MET A 102 -8.72 18.74 -14.11
N VAL A 103 -8.08 19.91 -14.22
CA VAL A 103 -8.75 21.21 -14.07
C VAL A 103 -9.79 21.43 -15.16
N LEU A 104 -9.48 21.10 -16.42
CA LEU A 104 -10.43 21.21 -17.53
C LEU A 104 -11.60 20.23 -17.37
N HIS A 105 -11.35 19.00 -16.90
CA HIS A 105 -12.40 18.04 -16.62
C HIS A 105 -13.34 18.53 -15.51
N ASN A 106 -12.81 19.10 -14.43
CA ASN A 106 -13.63 19.71 -13.38
C ASN A 106 -14.51 20.84 -13.92
N LYS A 107 -14.00 21.68 -14.82
CA LYS A 107 -14.81 22.71 -15.48
C LYS A 107 -15.94 22.12 -16.32
N VAL A 108 -15.70 21.01 -17.02
CA VAL A 108 -16.76 20.29 -17.76
C VAL A 108 -17.85 19.80 -16.80
N VAL A 109 -17.46 19.23 -15.66
CA VAL A 109 -18.40 18.78 -14.61
C VAL A 109 -19.20 19.96 -14.04
N GLU A 110 -18.57 21.11 -13.80
CA GLU A 110 -19.25 22.33 -13.35
C GLU A 110 -20.27 22.85 -14.38
N VAL A 111 -19.92 22.84 -15.68
CA VAL A 111 -20.83 23.24 -16.77
C VAL A 111 -22.01 22.27 -16.91
N LEU A 112 -21.78 20.97 -16.70
CA LEU A 112 -22.81 19.94 -16.77
C LEU A 112 -23.64 19.79 -15.49
N ASN A 113 -23.29 20.51 -14.42
CA ASN A 113 -23.99 20.46 -13.13
C ASN A 113 -25.48 20.78 -13.31
N PRO A 114 -26.41 19.94 -12.80
CA PRO A 114 -27.85 20.17 -12.90
C PRO A 114 -28.29 21.57 -12.44
N LEU A 115 -27.64 22.13 -11.40
CA LEU A 115 -27.93 23.47 -10.88
C LEU A 115 -27.53 24.60 -11.86
N ALA A 116 -26.57 24.36 -12.76
CA ALA A 116 -26.17 25.34 -13.76
C ALA A 116 -27.22 25.49 -14.89
N ARG A 117 -28.11 24.50 -15.06
CA ARG A 117 -29.20 24.54 -16.05
C ARG A 117 -30.29 25.55 -15.71
N ASP A 118 -30.40 25.93 -14.44
CA ASP A 118 -31.39 26.90 -13.97
C ASP A 118 -31.00 28.35 -14.26
N PHE A 119 -29.70 28.62 -14.53
CA PHE A 119 -29.16 29.98 -14.70
C PHE A 119 -28.53 30.27 -16.07
N LYS A 120 -28.23 29.23 -16.88
CA LYS A 120 -27.61 29.38 -18.20
C LYS A 120 -28.49 28.80 -19.31
N SER A 121 -28.57 29.51 -20.45
CA SER A 121 -29.27 29.00 -21.63
C SER A 121 -28.54 27.81 -22.25
N VAL A 122 -29.30 26.91 -22.90
CA VAL A 122 -28.75 25.74 -23.60
C VAL A 122 -27.72 26.12 -24.67
N GLY A 123 -27.92 27.26 -25.36
CA GLY A 123 -26.97 27.76 -26.36
C GLY A 123 -25.64 28.21 -25.74
N THR A 124 -25.68 28.80 -24.55
CA THR A 124 -24.48 29.19 -23.79
C THR A 124 -23.74 27.96 -23.29
N LEU A 125 -24.45 26.97 -22.75
CA LEU A 125 -23.85 25.70 -22.29
C LEU A 125 -23.17 24.94 -23.44
N ARG A 126 -23.78 24.91 -24.62
CA ARG A 126 -23.18 24.29 -25.81
C ARG A 126 -21.87 24.98 -26.21
N LYS A 127 -21.86 26.31 -26.24
CA LYS A 127 -20.65 27.09 -26.57
C LYS A 127 -19.53 26.89 -25.54
N ASP A 128 -19.88 26.85 -24.24
CA ASP A 128 -18.93 26.59 -23.16
C ASP A 128 -18.34 25.17 -23.27
N LEU A 129 -19.17 24.16 -23.60
CA LEU A 129 -18.73 22.78 -23.82
C LEU A 129 -17.84 22.62 -25.06
N ASP A 130 -18.19 23.25 -26.19
CA ASP A 130 -17.39 23.22 -27.41
C ASP A 130 -15.99 23.82 -27.17
N GLY A 131 -15.91 24.92 -26.41
CA GLY A 131 -14.64 25.54 -26.02
C GLY A 131 -13.80 24.66 -25.09
N LEU A 132 -14.42 24.05 -24.09
CA LEU A 132 -13.74 23.11 -23.18
C LEU A 132 -13.28 21.85 -23.91
N GLN A 133 -14.03 21.37 -24.90
CA GLN A 133 -13.65 20.22 -25.72
C GLN A 133 -12.39 20.53 -26.54
N GLU A 134 -12.28 21.74 -27.12
CA GLU A 134 -11.08 22.17 -27.84
C GLU A 134 -9.87 22.29 -26.90
N GLU A 135 -10.03 22.88 -25.71
CA GLU A 135 -8.98 22.99 -24.70
C GLU A 135 -8.52 21.62 -24.20
N LEU A 136 -9.47 20.70 -23.97
CA LEU A 136 -9.18 19.33 -23.54
C LEU A 136 -8.46 18.54 -24.62
N ALA A 137 -8.84 18.70 -25.89
CA ALA A 137 -8.15 18.08 -27.02
C ALA A 137 -6.71 18.58 -27.13
N LYS A 138 -6.47 19.89 -26.94
CA LYS A 138 -5.12 20.47 -26.90
C LYS A 138 -4.30 19.92 -25.73
N ALA A 139 -4.90 19.82 -24.54
CA ALA A 139 -4.23 19.29 -23.34
C ALA A 139 -3.86 17.80 -23.48
N HIS A 140 -4.75 16.98 -24.05
CA HIS A 140 -4.43 15.57 -24.35
C HIS A 140 -3.30 15.43 -25.37
N ASN A 141 -3.25 16.28 -26.40
CA ASN A 141 -2.14 16.27 -27.36
C ASN A 141 -0.80 16.63 -26.68
N GLN A 142 -0.79 17.61 -25.77
CA GLN A 142 0.40 17.91 -24.97
C GLN A 142 0.84 16.75 -24.07
N LEU A 143 -0.11 16.04 -23.45
CA LEU A 143 0.20 14.85 -22.65
C LEU A 143 0.83 13.75 -23.53
N TYR A 144 0.28 13.50 -24.72
CA TYR A 144 0.82 12.52 -25.66
C TYR A 144 2.26 12.87 -26.08
N LEU A 145 2.55 14.15 -26.33
CA LEU A 145 3.90 14.62 -26.61
C LEU A 145 4.84 14.44 -25.42
N SER A 146 4.37 14.72 -24.20
CA SER A 146 5.13 14.51 -22.95
C SER A 146 5.42 13.02 -22.70
N GLU A 147 4.45 12.14 -22.96
CA GLU A 147 4.61 10.68 -22.88
C GLU A 147 5.66 10.16 -23.88
N SER A 148 5.58 10.61 -25.14
CA SER A 148 6.56 10.27 -26.17
C SER A 148 7.99 10.68 -25.78
N ARG A 149 8.16 11.87 -25.16
CA ARG A 149 9.47 12.33 -24.66
C ARG A 149 10.01 11.43 -23.55
N VAL A 150 9.16 11.06 -22.59
CA VAL A 150 9.56 10.16 -21.49
C VAL A 150 9.93 8.78 -22.01
N SER A 151 9.13 8.21 -22.93
CA SER A 151 9.43 6.93 -23.57
C SER A 151 10.78 6.97 -24.29
N SER A 152 11.03 8.01 -25.08
CA SER A 152 12.31 8.19 -25.77
C SER A 152 13.49 8.32 -24.79
N ALA A 153 13.31 8.98 -23.65
CA ALA A 153 14.34 9.08 -22.62
C ALA A 153 14.64 7.71 -21.96
N LEU A 154 13.60 6.91 -21.69
CA LEU A 154 13.75 5.57 -21.10
C LEU A 154 14.43 4.59 -22.05
N ASP A 155 14.06 4.58 -23.33
CA ASP A 155 14.69 3.72 -24.34
C ASP A 155 16.19 4.01 -24.45
N LYS A 156 16.58 5.29 -24.37
CA LYS A 156 17.99 5.72 -24.39
C LYS A 156 18.75 5.28 -23.13
N LEU A 157 18.12 5.30 -21.96
CA LEU A 157 18.74 4.78 -20.72
C LEU A 157 18.98 3.28 -20.81
N ALA A 158 18.04 2.51 -21.36
CA ALA A 158 18.18 1.08 -21.56
C ALA A 158 19.32 0.74 -22.55
N GLN A 159 19.45 1.51 -23.62
CA GLN A 159 20.59 1.39 -24.54
C GLN A 159 21.92 1.66 -23.83
N MET A 160 21.99 2.67 -22.96
CA MET A 160 23.20 2.98 -22.19
C MET A 160 23.58 1.85 -21.22
N GLU A 161 22.60 1.28 -20.52
CA GLU A 161 22.83 0.13 -19.62
C GLU A 161 23.42 -1.06 -20.39
N THR A 162 22.90 -1.33 -21.60
CA THR A 162 23.38 -2.41 -22.45
C THR A 162 24.84 -2.17 -22.88
N VAL A 163 25.17 -0.97 -23.35
CA VAL A 163 26.54 -0.60 -23.78
C VAL A 163 27.54 -0.68 -22.62
N VAL A 164 27.14 -0.26 -21.41
CA VAL A 164 27.98 -0.34 -20.21
C VAL A 164 28.21 -1.80 -19.80
N ASN A 165 27.15 -2.62 -19.80
CA ASN A 165 27.24 -4.03 -19.41
C ASN A 165 28.06 -4.86 -20.40
N GLU A 166 27.90 -4.66 -21.72
CA GLU A 166 28.68 -5.36 -22.74
C GLU A 166 30.19 -5.09 -22.61
N ARG A 167 30.58 -3.87 -22.23
CA ARG A 167 32.00 -3.51 -22.07
C ARG A 167 32.61 -3.94 -20.73
N LEU A 168 31.82 -3.96 -19.65
CA LEU A 168 32.27 -4.56 -18.38
C LEU A 168 32.54 -6.06 -18.54
N LEU A 169 31.76 -6.74 -19.38
CA LEU A 169 31.95 -8.16 -19.69
C LEU A 169 33.16 -8.41 -20.60
N SER A 170 33.50 -7.49 -21.52
CA SER A 170 34.72 -7.62 -22.35
C SER A 170 36.00 -7.47 -21.53
N ASP A 171 36.04 -6.56 -20.55
CA ASP A 171 37.22 -6.33 -19.70
C ASP A 171 37.46 -7.46 -18.69
N GLY A 172 36.41 -8.17 -18.26
CA GLY A 172 36.53 -9.34 -17.38
C GLY A 172 37.19 -10.56 -18.04
N SER A 173 37.15 -10.66 -19.38
CA SER A 173 37.74 -11.78 -20.13
C SER A 173 39.27 -11.68 -20.30
N ALA A 174 39.84 -10.48 -20.11
CA ALA A 174 41.28 -10.24 -20.26
C ALA A 174 42.11 -10.65 -19.03
N PHE A 175 41.49 -10.89 -17.87
CA PHE A 175 42.20 -11.15 -16.60
C PHE A 175 42.27 -12.64 -16.20
N ALA A 176 41.75 -13.57 -17.00
CA ALA A 176 41.73 -15.01 -16.69
C ALA A 176 42.99 -15.78 -17.13
N ASN A 177 43.93 -15.14 -17.84
CA ASN A 177 45.17 -15.78 -18.30
C ASN A 177 46.40 -15.12 -17.67
N THR A 178 46.62 -15.37 -16.37
CA THR A 178 47.95 -15.37 -15.72
C THR A 178 47.78 -15.90 -14.30
N ALA A 179 47.77 -17.22 -14.17
CA ALA A 179 48.19 -17.87 -12.94
C ALA A 179 49.69 -18.14 -13.07
N ASP A 180 50.51 -17.59 -12.17
CA ASP A 180 51.58 -18.37 -11.52
C ASP A 180 52.33 -17.60 -10.42
N CYS A 181 52.51 -18.33 -9.31
CA CYS A 181 53.61 -18.31 -8.33
C CYS A 181 53.73 -17.16 -7.31
N ALA A 182 53.46 -17.49 -6.03
CA ALA A 182 54.46 -17.63 -4.95
C ALA A 182 54.00 -17.11 -3.57
N SER A 183 53.58 -18.07 -2.74
CA SER A 183 53.81 -18.26 -1.29
C SER A 183 54.22 -17.08 -0.38
N LEU A 184 53.48 -16.87 0.73
CA LEU A 184 53.87 -17.23 2.11
C LEU A 184 52.86 -16.64 3.14
N ASP A 185 52.65 -17.41 4.20
CA ASP A 185 51.70 -17.22 5.32
C ASP A 185 52.51 -16.96 6.63
N PRO A 186 51.94 -16.77 7.84
CA PRO A 186 51.33 -15.56 8.38
C PRO A 186 51.91 -15.13 9.77
N SER A 187 51.28 -14.14 10.41
CA SER A 187 51.34 -13.71 11.84
C SER A 187 52.08 -12.39 12.14
N THR A 188 51.41 -11.43 12.79
CA THR A 188 51.47 -11.19 14.26
C THR A 188 50.74 -9.87 14.60
N SER A 189 50.00 -9.89 15.70
CA SER A 189 49.31 -8.77 16.36
C SER A 189 50.26 -7.68 16.88
N LEU A 190 49.75 -6.45 17.04
CA LEU A 190 50.08 -5.62 18.22
C LEU A 190 49.04 -4.51 18.46
N ASP A 191 48.55 -4.49 19.70
CA ASP A 191 47.80 -3.40 20.33
C ASP A 191 48.64 -2.12 20.44
N THR A 192 47.98 -0.96 20.42
CA THR A 192 48.47 0.20 21.19
C THR A 192 47.30 1.03 21.71
N THR A 193 47.22 1.06 23.03
CA THR A 193 46.42 1.94 23.87
C THR A 193 46.91 3.39 23.78
N THR A 194 46.00 4.35 23.79
CA THR A 194 46.31 5.67 24.38
C THR A 194 45.06 6.32 24.94
N SER A 195 45.08 6.49 26.25
CA SER A 195 44.13 7.21 27.08
C SER A 195 44.41 8.71 27.02
N THR A 196 43.36 9.52 26.92
CA THR A 196 43.36 10.88 27.48
C THR A 196 41.97 11.19 28.00
N SER A 197 41.92 11.48 29.29
CA SER A 197 40.74 11.84 30.07
C SER A 197 40.50 13.36 29.97
N SER A 198 39.25 13.77 29.80
CA SER A 198 38.81 15.08 30.27
C SER A 198 37.31 15.09 30.60
N THR A 199 37.07 15.23 31.91
CA THR A 199 35.97 15.95 32.57
C THR A 199 34.51 15.58 32.27
N VAL A 200 33.94 14.90 33.26
CA VAL A 200 32.53 14.59 33.50
C VAL A 200 31.69 15.87 33.64
N ARG A 201 30.73 16.08 32.73
CA ARG A 201 29.48 16.80 33.02
C ARG A 201 28.37 15.75 33.11
N VAL A 202 27.78 15.60 34.29
CA VAL A 202 26.57 14.77 34.50
C VAL A 202 25.39 15.51 33.87
N GLY A 203 25.23 15.35 32.56
CA GLY A 203 23.97 15.60 31.89
C GLY A 203 23.08 14.39 32.09
N ALA A 204 21.91 14.58 32.70
CA ALA A 204 20.88 13.56 32.82
C ALA A 204 20.68 12.90 31.43
N LYS A 205 21.09 11.63 31.30
CA LYS A 205 20.87 10.86 30.08
C LYS A 205 19.37 10.75 29.88
N LYS A 206 18.82 11.55 28.95
CA LYS A 206 17.50 11.24 28.36
C LYS A 206 17.54 9.76 27.95
N PRO A 207 16.55 8.94 28.34
CA PRO A 207 16.55 7.54 28.00
C PRO A 207 16.69 7.40 26.49
N LYS A 208 17.69 6.62 26.03
CA LYS A 208 17.80 6.26 24.61
C LYS A 208 16.46 5.63 24.22
N ARG A 209 15.69 6.31 23.36
CA ARG A 209 14.48 5.74 22.77
C ARG A 209 14.88 4.41 22.12
N ARG A 210 14.33 3.30 22.61
CA ARG A 210 14.49 1.99 21.96
C ARG A 210 13.81 2.10 20.59
N SER A 211 14.58 1.97 19.51
CA SER A 211 13.97 1.79 18.18
C SER A 211 13.19 0.49 18.21
N LEU A 212 11.90 0.54 17.88
CA LEU A 212 11.12 -0.65 17.67
C LEU A 212 11.54 -1.21 16.30
N ASN A 213 12.52 -2.11 16.27
CA ASN A 213 12.90 -2.86 15.07
C ASN A 213 11.86 -3.96 14.78
N ILE A 214 10.62 -3.55 14.55
CA ILE A 214 9.48 -4.43 14.27
C ILE A 214 9.15 -4.45 12.76
N SER A 215 9.64 -3.47 12.00
CA SER A 215 9.44 -3.37 10.55
C SER A 215 10.63 -3.94 9.78
N GLY A 216 10.32 -4.64 8.69
CA GLY A 216 11.22 -5.25 7.72
C GLY A 216 10.36 -5.89 6.61
N PRO A 217 10.94 -6.67 5.68
CA PRO A 217 10.16 -7.38 4.67
C PRO A 217 9.02 -8.18 5.33
N VAL A 218 7.84 -8.21 4.69
CA VAL A 218 6.71 -8.96 5.22
C VAL A 218 7.12 -10.42 5.40
N LYS A 219 7.04 -10.90 6.64
CA LYS A 219 7.34 -12.29 6.98
C LYS A 219 6.11 -13.16 6.71
N PRO A 220 6.28 -14.47 6.44
CA PRO A 220 5.17 -15.40 6.48
C PRO A 220 4.45 -15.35 7.82
N TYR A 221 3.14 -15.55 7.80
CA TYR A 221 2.33 -15.53 9.00
C TYR A 221 2.71 -16.67 9.96
N SER A 222 2.80 -16.35 11.25
CA SER A 222 2.98 -17.37 12.29
C SER A 222 1.71 -18.22 12.44
N ALA A 223 1.87 -19.49 12.81
CA ALA A 223 0.74 -20.36 13.14
C ALA A 223 -0.12 -19.78 14.28
N ASN A 224 0.52 -19.14 15.26
CA ASN A 224 -0.16 -18.53 16.42
C ASN A 224 -1.14 -17.43 16.02
N LEU A 225 -0.85 -16.66 14.95
CA LEU A 225 -1.77 -15.63 14.47
C LEU A 225 -3.02 -16.24 13.82
N LYS A 226 -2.96 -17.48 13.31
CA LYS A 226 -4.13 -18.19 12.76
C LYS A 226 -5.09 -18.68 13.85
N ASN A 227 -4.62 -18.83 15.09
CA ASN A 227 -5.40 -19.37 16.22
C ASN A 227 -6.34 -18.32 16.85
N PHE A 228 -7.14 -17.66 16.02
CA PHE A 228 -8.18 -16.70 16.40
C PHE A 228 -9.41 -16.87 15.51
N TRP A 229 -10.54 -16.33 15.97
CA TRP A 229 -11.72 -16.17 15.13
C TRP A 229 -11.61 -14.95 14.23
N TYR A 230 -11.84 -15.15 12.93
CA TYR A 230 -11.79 -14.11 11.92
C TYR A 230 -13.17 -13.93 11.26
N PRO A 231 -13.72 -12.71 11.25
CA PRO A 231 -14.87 -12.39 10.41
C PRO A 231 -14.42 -12.25 8.95
N VAL A 232 -15.07 -12.94 8.03
CA VAL A 232 -14.59 -13.06 6.64
C VAL A 232 -15.61 -12.65 5.57
N ALA A 233 -16.89 -12.65 5.92
CA ALA A 233 -17.97 -12.16 5.07
C ALA A 233 -19.12 -11.63 5.93
N PHE A 234 -19.94 -10.73 5.37
CA PHE A 234 -21.23 -10.39 5.96
C PHE A 234 -22.24 -11.49 5.64
N SER A 235 -23.11 -11.82 6.60
CA SER A 235 -24.13 -12.86 6.42
C SER A 235 -25.09 -12.56 5.27
N GLY A 236 -25.33 -11.27 4.99
CA GLY A 236 -26.19 -10.80 3.89
C GLY A 236 -25.62 -11.08 2.50
N ASP A 237 -24.30 -11.19 2.36
CA ASP A 237 -23.63 -11.52 1.10
C ASP A 237 -23.73 -13.02 0.78
N LEU A 238 -23.88 -13.85 1.81
CA LEU A 238 -23.98 -15.30 1.70
C LEU A 238 -25.45 -15.74 1.64
N LYS A 239 -26.02 -15.73 0.44
CA LYS A 239 -27.33 -16.32 0.14
C LYS A 239 -27.24 -17.84 -0.04
N ASP A 240 -28.37 -18.51 -0.04
CA ASP A 240 -28.48 -19.98 -0.06
C ASP A 240 -27.82 -20.66 -1.28
N ASP A 241 -27.83 -20.01 -2.42
CA ASP A 241 -27.33 -20.49 -3.71
C ASP A 241 -26.03 -19.82 -4.14
N THR A 242 -25.45 -18.99 -3.26
CA THR A 242 -24.21 -18.25 -3.55
C THR A 242 -23.01 -18.86 -2.86
N MET A 243 -21.84 -18.60 -3.44
CA MET A 243 -20.55 -18.93 -2.87
C MET A 243 -19.74 -17.65 -2.73
N VAL A 244 -19.04 -17.53 -1.62
CA VAL A 244 -18.13 -16.41 -1.37
C VAL A 244 -16.71 -16.96 -1.31
N PRO A 245 -15.91 -16.81 -2.39
CA PRO A 245 -14.49 -17.13 -2.32
C PRO A 245 -13.77 -16.10 -1.45
N ILE A 246 -12.85 -16.58 -0.61
CA ILE A 246 -11.99 -15.75 0.23
C ILE A 246 -10.56 -16.28 0.17
N ASP A 247 -9.60 -15.37 0.27
CA ASP A 247 -8.23 -15.70 0.61
C ASP A 247 -8.02 -15.39 2.09
N CYS A 248 -7.44 -16.33 2.85
CA CYS A 248 -7.10 -16.13 4.25
C CYS A 248 -5.76 -16.83 4.54
N PHE A 249 -4.77 -16.07 5.01
CA PHE A 249 -3.42 -16.54 5.27
C PHE A 249 -2.74 -17.27 4.09
N GLU A 250 -2.89 -16.72 2.87
CA GLU A 250 -2.36 -17.25 1.60
C GLU A 250 -3.03 -18.54 1.12
N GLU A 251 -4.15 -18.92 1.75
CA GLU A 251 -4.91 -20.11 1.43
C GLU A 251 -6.28 -19.74 0.87
N GLN A 252 -6.69 -20.45 -0.19
CA GLN A 252 -7.95 -20.20 -0.89
C GLN A 252 -9.08 -21.02 -0.28
N TRP A 253 -10.15 -20.35 0.08
CA TRP A 253 -11.33 -20.93 0.71
C TRP A 253 -12.60 -20.48 0.02
N VAL A 254 -13.67 -21.25 0.19
CA VAL A 254 -14.99 -20.90 -0.31
C VAL A 254 -16.02 -21.15 0.77
N ILE A 255 -16.85 -20.13 0.99
CA ILE A 255 -17.95 -20.15 1.95
C ILE A 255 -19.25 -20.40 1.19
N PHE A 256 -20.09 -21.30 1.70
CA PHE A 256 -21.44 -21.55 1.18
C PHE A 256 -22.37 -22.01 2.30
N ARG A 257 -23.69 -21.99 2.07
CA ARG A 257 -24.66 -22.51 3.04
C ARG A 257 -24.95 -23.98 2.80
N GLY A 258 -24.96 -24.74 3.90
CA GLY A 258 -25.43 -26.11 3.92
C GLY A 258 -26.95 -26.22 3.78
N LYS A 259 -27.45 -27.45 3.71
CA LYS A 259 -28.90 -27.72 3.62
C LYS A 259 -29.66 -27.20 4.84
N ASP A 260 -28.99 -27.16 5.98
CA ASP A 260 -29.46 -26.62 7.26
C ASP A 260 -29.33 -25.10 7.37
N LYS A 261 -28.97 -24.41 6.27
CA LYS A 261 -28.77 -22.95 6.16
C LYS A 261 -27.59 -22.42 6.97
N ARG A 262 -26.82 -23.28 7.63
CA ARG A 262 -25.60 -22.87 8.34
C ARG A 262 -24.45 -22.72 7.35
N PRO A 263 -23.57 -21.71 7.54
CA PRO A 263 -22.41 -21.56 6.68
C PRO A 263 -21.39 -22.68 6.92
N GLY A 264 -20.69 -23.07 5.86
CA GLY A 264 -19.48 -23.87 5.90
C GLY A 264 -18.37 -23.17 5.15
N CYS A 265 -17.12 -23.45 5.51
CA CYS A 265 -15.94 -22.94 4.83
C CYS A 265 -15.03 -24.11 4.47
N VAL A 266 -14.86 -24.36 3.17
CA VAL A 266 -14.04 -25.47 2.67
C VAL A 266 -12.92 -24.96 1.79
N GLN A 267 -11.85 -25.73 1.66
CA GLN A 267 -10.75 -25.38 0.78
C GLN A 267 -11.25 -25.24 -0.66
N ASN A 268 -10.90 -24.15 -1.33
CA ASN A 268 -11.38 -23.87 -2.68
C ASN A 268 -10.61 -24.68 -3.75
N THR A 269 -10.53 -25.99 -3.56
CA THR A 269 -9.72 -26.88 -4.41
C THR A 269 -10.34 -28.27 -4.40
N CYS A 270 -10.87 -28.69 -5.55
CA CYS A 270 -11.44 -30.03 -5.71
C CYS A 270 -10.36 -31.10 -5.55
N ALA A 271 -10.61 -32.10 -4.69
CA ALA A 271 -9.67 -33.20 -4.44
C ALA A 271 -9.36 -34.07 -5.68
N HIS A 272 -10.18 -34.02 -6.74
CA HIS A 272 -9.94 -34.81 -7.95
C HIS A 272 -8.80 -34.24 -8.81
N ARG A 273 -8.90 -32.97 -9.21
CA ARG A 273 -7.94 -32.32 -10.15
C ARG A 273 -7.66 -30.86 -9.80
N ALA A 274 -7.80 -30.49 -8.53
CA ALA A 274 -7.54 -29.15 -8.02
C ALA A 274 -8.33 -28.02 -8.73
N CYS A 275 -9.49 -28.35 -9.31
CA CYS A 275 -10.36 -27.34 -9.90
C CYS A 275 -10.90 -26.40 -8.80
N PRO A 276 -10.89 -25.07 -9.03
CA PRO A 276 -11.53 -24.12 -8.12
C PRO A 276 -13.02 -24.44 -7.99
N LEU A 277 -13.51 -24.57 -6.76
CA LEU A 277 -14.88 -24.98 -6.47
C LEU A 277 -15.85 -23.79 -6.57
N ASP A 278 -15.37 -22.58 -6.32
CA ASP A 278 -16.12 -21.33 -6.44
C ASP A 278 -16.59 -21.02 -7.87
N LEU A 279 -15.97 -21.63 -8.88
CA LEU A 279 -16.44 -21.60 -10.28
C LEU A 279 -17.65 -22.54 -10.53
N GLY A 280 -18.06 -23.30 -9.51
CA GLY A 280 -19.14 -24.26 -9.56
C GLY A 280 -20.51 -23.67 -9.21
N SER A 281 -21.29 -24.44 -8.46
CA SER A 281 -22.60 -24.03 -7.96
C SER A 281 -22.88 -24.68 -6.60
N VAL A 282 -23.88 -24.17 -5.87
CA VAL A 282 -24.40 -24.83 -4.66
C VAL A 282 -25.66 -25.60 -5.02
N ASN A 283 -25.66 -26.91 -4.79
CA ASN A 283 -26.79 -27.78 -5.03
C ASN A 283 -27.20 -28.50 -3.73
N GLU A 284 -28.43 -28.30 -3.28
CA GLU A 284 -28.98 -28.86 -2.03
C GLU A 284 -28.06 -28.65 -0.79
N GLY A 285 -27.35 -27.53 -0.74
CA GLY A 285 -26.42 -27.21 0.34
C GLY A 285 -25.09 -27.95 0.26
N ARG A 286 -24.69 -28.40 -0.94
CA ARG A 286 -23.36 -28.93 -1.26
C ARG A 286 -22.73 -28.10 -2.37
N ILE A 287 -21.43 -27.89 -2.31
CA ILE A 287 -20.70 -27.24 -3.39
C ILE A 287 -20.38 -28.26 -4.49
N THR A 288 -20.79 -27.97 -5.72
CA THR A 288 -20.61 -28.84 -6.90
C THR A 288 -19.44 -28.33 -7.73
N CYS A 289 -18.41 -29.16 -7.86
CA CYS A 289 -17.27 -28.88 -8.72
C CYS A 289 -17.71 -28.79 -10.20
N PRO A 290 -17.36 -27.71 -10.93
CA PRO A 290 -17.81 -27.50 -12.31
C PRO A 290 -17.19 -28.50 -13.31
N TYR A 291 -16.13 -29.21 -12.92
CA TYR A 291 -15.41 -30.09 -13.83
C TYR A 291 -16.12 -31.45 -13.99
N HIS A 292 -16.18 -32.25 -12.92
CA HIS A 292 -16.74 -33.62 -12.97
C HIS A 292 -17.94 -33.78 -12.03
N GLY A 293 -18.50 -32.67 -11.53
CA GLY A 293 -19.71 -32.68 -10.69
C GLY A 293 -19.54 -33.30 -9.31
N TRP A 294 -18.31 -33.41 -8.78
CA TRP A 294 -18.12 -33.88 -7.41
C TRP A 294 -18.75 -32.88 -6.44
N GLU A 295 -19.59 -33.35 -5.53
CA GLU A 295 -20.32 -32.50 -4.59
C GLU A 295 -19.77 -32.68 -3.16
N TYR A 296 -19.46 -31.57 -2.49
CA TYR A 296 -18.93 -31.56 -1.12
C TYR A 296 -19.87 -30.87 -0.14
N SER A 297 -20.04 -31.43 1.05
CA SER A 297 -20.75 -30.83 2.19
C SER A 297 -19.91 -29.77 2.90
N THR A 298 -20.53 -29.03 3.83
CA THR A 298 -19.90 -27.94 4.60
C THR A 298 -18.73 -28.39 5.49
N ASP A 299 -18.65 -29.68 5.83
CA ASP A 299 -17.52 -30.30 6.53
C ASP A 299 -16.46 -30.89 5.57
N GLY A 300 -16.57 -30.60 4.27
CA GLY A 300 -15.62 -31.01 3.23
C GLY A 300 -15.75 -32.47 2.79
N LYS A 301 -16.73 -33.23 3.25
CA LYS A 301 -16.95 -34.61 2.79
C LYS A 301 -17.49 -34.61 1.36
N CYS A 302 -16.87 -35.36 0.46
CA CYS A 302 -17.44 -35.63 -0.84
C CYS A 302 -18.65 -36.55 -0.64
N GLU A 303 -19.84 -36.13 -1.07
CA GLU A 303 -21.09 -36.88 -0.90
C GLU A 303 -21.59 -37.47 -2.22
N LYS A 304 -21.09 -36.97 -3.37
CA LYS A 304 -21.53 -37.43 -4.68
C LYS A 304 -20.41 -37.35 -5.72
N MET A 305 -20.30 -38.40 -6.52
CA MET A 305 -19.36 -38.50 -7.66
C MET A 305 -20.11 -39.03 -8.89
N PRO A 306 -20.71 -38.16 -9.73
CA PRO A 306 -21.62 -38.60 -10.80
C PRO A 306 -21.00 -39.56 -11.83
N SER A 307 -19.72 -39.40 -12.13
CA SER A 307 -19.04 -40.11 -13.22
C SER A 307 -18.15 -41.26 -12.76
N THR A 308 -18.22 -41.67 -11.48
CA THR A 308 -17.41 -42.79 -10.96
C THR A 308 -18.07 -43.44 -9.75
N LYS A 309 -17.49 -44.55 -9.28
CA LYS A 309 -17.88 -45.15 -8.01
C LYS A 309 -17.50 -44.23 -6.86
N MET A 310 -18.35 -44.18 -5.84
CA MET A 310 -18.13 -43.34 -4.67
C MET A 310 -16.89 -43.78 -3.90
N LEU A 311 -15.97 -42.86 -3.65
CA LEU A 311 -14.79 -43.04 -2.80
C LEU A 311 -14.96 -42.19 -1.52
N ASN A 312 -14.33 -42.62 -0.43
CA ASN A 312 -14.29 -41.84 0.81
C ASN A 312 -13.25 -40.73 0.70
N VAL A 313 -13.63 -39.60 0.12
CA VAL A 313 -12.76 -38.43 -0.09
C VAL A 313 -13.27 -37.25 0.73
N ARG A 314 -12.34 -36.51 1.35
CA ARG A 314 -12.60 -35.25 2.05
C ARG A 314 -11.64 -34.18 1.55
N ILE A 315 -12.14 -32.96 1.44
CA ILE A 315 -11.33 -31.73 1.39
C ILE A 315 -11.29 -31.13 2.80
N ARG A 316 -10.31 -30.26 3.03
CA ARG A 316 -10.20 -29.57 4.31
C ARG A 316 -11.37 -28.59 4.48
N ALA A 317 -11.91 -28.52 5.69
CA ALA A 317 -12.92 -27.57 6.11
C ALA A 317 -12.46 -26.86 7.39
N LEU A 318 -12.83 -25.60 7.54
CA LEU A 318 -12.56 -24.83 8.76
C LEU A 318 -13.80 -24.83 9.67
N PRO A 319 -13.62 -24.78 11.00
CA PRO A 319 -14.69 -24.36 11.89
C PRO A 319 -15.27 -23.03 11.41
N CYS A 320 -16.59 -23.01 11.21
CA CYS A 320 -17.30 -21.91 10.60
C CYS A 320 -18.66 -21.73 11.28
N PHE A 321 -19.02 -20.49 11.60
CA PHE A 321 -20.35 -20.19 12.12
C PHE A 321 -20.80 -18.78 11.74
N GLU A 322 -22.08 -18.52 11.96
CA GLU A 322 -22.69 -17.22 11.74
C GLU A 322 -23.10 -16.60 13.07
N GLN A 323 -22.68 -15.35 13.31
CA GLN A 323 -23.09 -14.59 14.49
C GLN A 323 -23.02 -13.08 14.18
N GLU A 324 -24.02 -12.34 14.66
CA GLU A 324 -24.06 -10.87 14.58
C GLU A 324 -23.91 -10.30 13.15
N GLY A 325 -24.53 -11.00 12.18
CA GLY A 325 -24.52 -10.62 10.77
C GLY A 325 -23.17 -10.83 10.08
N MET A 326 -22.27 -11.61 10.68
CA MET A 326 -20.99 -12.00 10.08
C MET A 326 -20.80 -13.51 10.06
N VAL A 327 -20.05 -13.97 9.07
CA VAL A 327 -19.52 -15.33 8.99
C VAL A 327 -18.11 -15.34 9.55
N TRP A 328 -17.89 -16.22 10.52
CA TRP A 328 -16.65 -16.38 11.25
C TRP A 328 -15.98 -17.70 10.90
N ILE A 329 -14.65 -17.68 10.78
CA ILE A 329 -13.84 -18.89 10.59
C ILE A 329 -12.69 -18.95 11.60
N TRP A 330 -12.23 -20.16 11.85
CA TRP A 330 -11.00 -20.43 12.61
C TRP A 330 -9.98 -21.10 11.68
N PRO A 331 -8.99 -20.35 11.15
CA PRO A 331 -8.00 -20.89 10.22
C PRO A 331 -6.82 -21.60 10.93
N GLY A 332 -6.77 -21.53 12.25
CA GLY A 332 -5.73 -22.17 13.07
C GLY A 332 -5.92 -23.67 13.25
N ASP A 333 -4.85 -24.34 13.67
CA ASP A 333 -4.87 -25.79 13.95
C ASP A 333 -5.24 -26.11 15.41
N ASP A 334 -5.20 -25.09 16.29
CA ASP A 334 -5.59 -25.24 17.70
C ASP A 334 -7.12 -25.39 17.85
N THR A 335 -7.54 -25.86 19.03
CA THR A 335 -8.98 -25.91 19.35
C THR A 335 -9.56 -24.50 19.39
N PRO A 336 -10.64 -24.21 18.63
CA PRO A 336 -11.24 -22.88 18.62
C PRO A 336 -11.68 -22.41 20.00
N THR A 337 -11.43 -21.14 20.32
CA THR A 337 -11.92 -20.56 21.57
C THR A 337 -13.44 -20.50 21.56
N PRO A 338 -14.13 -20.75 22.69
CA PRO A 338 -15.59 -20.74 22.74
C PRO A 338 -16.18 -19.33 22.71
N THR A 339 -15.36 -18.30 22.90
CA THR A 339 -15.77 -16.90 23.02
C THR A 339 -15.27 -16.08 21.84
N ILE A 340 -16.14 -15.20 21.34
CA ILE A 340 -15.81 -14.16 20.37
C ILE A 340 -16.24 -12.79 20.93
N PRO A 341 -15.53 -11.71 20.55
CA PRO A 341 -16.00 -10.36 20.86
C PRO A 341 -17.29 -10.06 20.11
N SER A 342 -18.24 -9.38 20.77
CA SER A 342 -19.42 -8.85 20.08
C SER A 342 -19.02 -7.70 19.16
N LEU A 343 -19.45 -7.74 17.90
CA LEU A 343 -19.26 -6.74 16.86
C LEU A 343 -20.58 -6.05 16.47
N LEU A 344 -21.64 -6.26 17.26
CA LEU A 344 -22.85 -5.44 17.14
C LEU A 344 -22.54 -3.99 17.50
N PRO A 345 -23.15 -3.03 16.77
CA PRO A 345 -23.07 -1.66 17.18
C PRO A 345 -23.80 -1.47 18.52
N LEU A 346 -23.45 -0.39 19.24
CA LEU A 346 -24.07 -0.07 20.52
C LEU A 346 -25.59 0.09 20.38
N SER A 347 -26.33 -0.13 21.46
CA SER A 347 -27.78 0.09 21.50
C SER A 347 -28.15 1.49 21.01
N GLY A 348 -29.11 1.57 20.09
CA GLY A 348 -29.55 2.83 19.46
C GLY A 348 -28.97 3.08 18.07
N PHE A 349 -27.91 2.36 17.67
CA PHE A 349 -27.36 2.45 16.33
C PHE A 349 -28.09 1.53 15.34
N THR A 350 -28.23 2.00 14.11
CA THR A 350 -28.75 1.26 12.97
C THR A 350 -27.64 1.04 11.95
N ILE A 351 -27.48 -0.17 11.42
CA ILE A 351 -26.54 -0.46 10.33
C ILE A 351 -27.05 0.17 9.04
N HIS A 352 -26.22 0.98 8.38
CA HIS A 352 -26.53 1.69 7.14
C HIS A 352 -25.77 1.15 5.93
N ALA A 353 -24.57 0.60 6.12
CA ALA A 353 -23.78 0.01 5.05
C ALA A 353 -22.90 -1.12 5.57
N GLU A 354 -22.75 -2.15 4.74
CA GLU A 354 -21.81 -3.26 4.89
C GLU A 354 -21.11 -3.41 3.54
N ILE A 355 -19.79 -3.26 3.52
CA ILE A 355 -18.98 -3.14 2.30
C ILE A 355 -17.75 -4.03 2.44
N VAL A 356 -17.43 -4.78 1.40
CA VAL A 356 -16.25 -5.63 1.33
C VAL A 356 -15.33 -5.13 0.22
N MET A 357 -14.04 -4.99 0.52
CA MET A 357 -13.02 -4.53 -0.43
C MET A 357 -11.78 -5.42 -0.35
N GLU A 358 -11.18 -5.71 -1.51
CA GLU A 358 -9.89 -6.40 -1.61
C GLU A 358 -8.79 -5.37 -1.88
N LEU A 359 -7.83 -5.27 -0.96
CA LEU A 359 -6.83 -4.21 -0.98
C LEU A 359 -5.43 -4.79 -1.18
N PRO A 360 -4.61 -4.22 -2.06
CA PRO A 360 -3.25 -4.70 -2.34
C PRO A 360 -2.26 -4.22 -1.27
N VAL A 361 -2.64 -4.31 0.01
CA VAL A 361 -1.78 -3.95 1.12
C VAL A 361 -1.68 -5.02 2.20
N GLU A 362 -0.57 -5.04 2.92
CA GLU A 362 -0.40 -5.88 4.11
C GLU A 362 -1.34 -5.43 5.24
N HIS A 363 -1.99 -6.38 5.90
CA HIS A 363 -3.08 -6.10 6.84
C HIS A 363 -2.66 -5.24 8.02
N GLY A 364 -1.45 -5.42 8.54
CA GLY A 364 -0.95 -4.67 9.66
C GLY A 364 -0.64 -3.22 9.33
N LEU A 365 -0.18 -2.91 8.12
CA LEU A 365 -0.05 -1.53 7.65
C LEU A 365 -1.41 -0.83 7.56
N LEU A 366 -2.41 -1.51 7.00
CA LEU A 366 -3.77 -0.95 6.93
C LEU A 366 -4.35 -0.72 8.32
N LEU A 367 -4.21 -1.70 9.22
CA LEU A 367 -4.68 -1.59 10.59
C LEU A 367 -4.02 -0.42 11.33
N ASP A 368 -2.70 -0.28 11.20
CA ASP A 368 -1.93 0.80 11.82
C ASP A 368 -2.32 2.18 11.27
N ASN A 369 -2.62 2.29 9.97
CA ASN A 369 -3.16 3.50 9.36
C ASN A 369 -4.56 3.84 9.90
N LEU A 370 -5.47 2.86 10.01
CA LEU A 370 -6.80 3.06 10.57
C LEU A 370 -6.77 3.45 12.07
N LEU A 371 -5.76 2.98 12.80
CA LEU A 371 -5.53 3.30 14.21
C LEU A 371 -4.88 4.67 14.43
N ASP A 372 -4.47 5.39 13.37
CA ASP A 372 -3.90 6.73 13.45
C ASP A 372 -4.87 7.75 12.86
N LEU A 373 -5.49 8.59 13.68
CA LEU A 373 -6.36 9.66 13.19
C LEU A 373 -5.60 10.98 12.94
N ALA A 374 -4.32 11.09 13.34
CA ALA A 374 -3.57 12.34 13.19
C ALA A 374 -3.33 12.70 11.72
N HIS A 375 -3.32 11.74 10.80
CA HIS A 375 -3.18 11.99 9.36
C HIS A 375 -4.44 12.58 8.71
N ALA A 376 -5.62 12.46 9.34
CA ALA A 376 -6.89 12.76 8.69
C ALA A 376 -6.99 14.18 8.11
N PRO A 377 -6.57 15.27 8.80
CA PRO A 377 -6.59 16.62 8.24
C PRO A 377 -5.68 16.83 7.02
N PHE A 378 -4.71 15.94 6.80
CA PHE A 378 -3.75 16.05 5.70
C PHE A 378 -4.16 15.18 4.51
N THR A 379 -4.65 13.96 4.78
CA THR A 379 -5.02 13.00 3.74
C THR A 379 -6.43 13.22 3.23
N HIS A 380 -7.39 13.49 4.14
CA HIS A 380 -8.83 13.56 3.85
C HIS A 380 -9.36 14.97 3.63
N THR A 381 -8.53 15.82 3.02
CA THR A 381 -8.87 17.23 2.74
C THR A 381 -10.04 17.39 1.77
N SER A 382 -10.33 16.37 0.96
CA SER A 382 -11.42 16.38 -0.03
C SER A 382 -12.68 15.62 0.41
N THR A 383 -12.61 14.91 1.55
CA THR A 383 -13.65 14.01 2.05
C THR A 383 -14.12 14.43 3.44
N PHE A 384 -13.97 13.58 4.47
CA PHE A 384 -14.60 13.79 5.78
C PHE A 384 -13.87 14.82 6.64
N ALA A 385 -12.56 15.00 6.42
CA ALA A 385 -11.75 16.00 7.14
C ALA A 385 -11.69 17.35 6.42
N LYS A 386 -12.51 17.56 5.38
CA LYS A 386 -12.58 18.82 4.65
C LYS A 386 -12.94 19.97 5.60
N GLY A 387 -12.00 20.90 5.78
CA GLY A 387 -12.18 22.08 6.64
C GLY A 387 -11.83 21.85 8.12
N TRP A 388 -11.28 20.70 8.48
CA TRP A 388 -10.73 20.50 9.83
C TRP A 388 -9.49 21.37 10.01
N SER A 389 -9.41 22.07 11.15
CA SER A 389 -8.20 22.77 11.54
C SER A 389 -7.13 21.77 11.97
N VAL A 390 -5.89 21.96 11.53
CA VAL A 390 -4.75 21.18 12.03
C VAL A 390 -4.43 21.65 13.46
N PRO A 391 -4.64 20.82 14.49
CA PRO A 391 -4.33 21.20 15.86
C PRO A 391 -2.81 21.24 16.07
N SER A 392 -2.34 22.13 16.95
CA SER A 392 -0.92 22.22 17.29
C SER A 392 -0.39 20.96 17.99
N PHE A 393 -1.28 20.18 18.61
CA PHE A 393 -0.93 18.93 19.30
C PHE A 393 -2.12 17.96 19.28
N VAL A 394 -1.85 16.68 18.96
CA VAL A 394 -2.83 15.59 19.01
C VAL A 394 -2.36 14.56 20.02
N LYS A 395 -3.27 14.06 20.85
CA LYS A 395 -2.99 12.99 21.82
C LYS A 395 -4.00 11.87 21.67
N PHE A 396 -3.50 10.64 21.75
CA PHE A 396 -4.35 9.49 22.00
C PHE A 396 -4.34 9.18 23.50
N LEU A 397 -5.47 9.43 24.17
CA LEU A 397 -5.64 9.18 25.60
C LEU A 397 -6.24 7.79 25.78
N THR A 398 -5.53 6.94 26.51
CA THR A 398 -5.95 5.54 26.70
C THR A 398 -5.55 5.06 28.10
N PRO A 399 -6.40 4.27 28.78
CA PRO A 399 -6.06 3.60 30.03
C PRO A 399 -4.78 2.78 29.90
N THR A 400 -4.08 2.55 31.01
CA THR A 400 -2.77 1.87 31.02
C THR A 400 -2.84 0.46 30.41
N SER A 401 -3.94 -0.25 30.63
CA SER A 401 -4.19 -1.63 30.15
C SER A 401 -5.05 -1.71 28.88
N GLY A 402 -5.66 -0.63 28.41
CA GLY A 402 -6.71 -0.70 27.39
C GLY A 402 -6.20 -0.80 25.95
N LEU A 403 -6.91 -1.50 25.07
CA LEU A 403 -6.76 -1.33 23.61
C LEU A 403 -7.74 -0.30 23.04
N GLN A 404 -8.33 0.52 23.92
CA GLN A 404 -9.30 1.56 23.60
C GLN A 404 -8.86 2.92 24.12
N GLY A 405 -9.31 3.98 23.49
CA GLY A 405 -9.04 5.35 23.92
C GLY A 405 -9.75 6.39 23.08
N TYR A 406 -9.38 7.64 23.32
CA TYR A 406 -10.02 8.81 22.74
C TYR A 406 -8.97 9.76 22.16
N TRP A 407 -9.32 10.40 21.04
CA TRP A 407 -8.48 11.38 20.36
C TRP A 407 -8.70 12.80 20.88
N ASP A 408 -7.69 13.45 21.47
CA ASP A 408 -7.80 14.87 21.84
C ASP A 408 -7.14 15.73 20.73
N PRO A 409 -7.85 16.68 20.08
CA PRO A 409 -9.16 17.26 20.42
C PRO A 409 -10.37 16.72 19.64
N TYR A 410 -10.23 15.65 18.86
CA TYR A 410 -11.30 15.15 17.99
C TYR A 410 -12.32 14.29 18.75
N PRO A 411 -13.64 14.55 18.70
CA PRO A 411 -14.64 13.73 19.38
C PRO A 411 -14.76 12.32 18.79
N ILE A 412 -13.72 11.49 18.93
CA ILE A 412 -13.55 10.18 18.30
C ILE A 412 -12.96 9.21 19.33
N ASP A 413 -13.76 8.21 19.68
CA ASP A 413 -13.32 7.04 20.42
C ASP A 413 -12.85 5.97 19.42
N MET A 414 -11.79 5.26 19.78
CA MET A 414 -11.21 4.22 18.94
C MET A 414 -10.72 3.04 19.78
N GLU A 415 -10.96 1.84 19.29
CA GLU A 415 -10.61 0.59 19.94
C GLU A 415 -10.02 -0.39 18.92
N PHE A 416 -8.88 -0.99 19.26
CA PHE A 416 -8.36 -2.17 18.58
C PHE A 416 -8.88 -3.43 19.28
N ARG A 417 -9.55 -4.31 18.53
CA ARG A 417 -9.96 -5.64 18.99
C ARG A 417 -9.15 -6.71 18.25
N PRO A 418 -8.39 -7.53 18.99
CA PRO A 418 -7.70 -8.67 18.41
C PRO A 418 -8.62 -9.62 17.64
N PRO A 419 -8.16 -10.21 16.52
CA PRO A 419 -6.80 -10.06 15.97
C PRO A 419 -6.64 -8.92 14.95
N CYS A 420 -7.73 -8.45 14.32
CA CYS A 420 -7.64 -7.57 13.14
C CYS A 420 -8.79 -6.55 13.02
N MET A 421 -9.44 -6.19 14.13
CA MET A 421 -10.63 -5.34 14.12
C MET A 421 -10.35 -3.97 14.72
N VAL A 422 -10.87 -2.93 14.08
CA VAL A 422 -10.83 -1.54 14.56
C VAL A 422 -12.26 -1.03 14.66
N LEU A 423 -12.65 -0.61 15.86
CA LEU A 423 -13.91 0.08 16.10
C LEU A 423 -13.63 1.55 16.33
N SER A 424 -14.43 2.41 15.70
CA SER A 424 -14.39 3.85 15.95
C SER A 424 -15.80 4.39 16.13
N THR A 425 -15.95 5.32 17.06
CA THR A 425 -17.21 6.07 17.27
C THR A 425 -16.91 7.55 17.19
N ILE A 426 -17.47 8.20 16.18
CA ILE A 426 -17.22 9.59 15.83
C ILE A 426 -18.45 10.41 16.22
N GLY A 427 -18.27 11.41 17.08
CA GLY A 427 -19.28 12.41 17.40
C GLY A 427 -19.45 13.40 16.25
N ILE A 428 -20.65 13.45 15.69
CA ILE A 428 -21.06 14.38 14.65
C ILE A 428 -21.96 15.44 15.30
N SER A 429 -21.66 16.72 15.06
CA SER A 429 -22.52 17.82 15.50
C SER A 429 -23.31 18.42 14.32
N LYS A 430 -22.66 18.49 13.15
CA LYS A 430 -23.17 18.86 11.82
C LYS A 430 -22.34 18.12 10.75
N PRO A 431 -22.89 17.79 9.57
CA PRO A 431 -22.09 17.21 8.48
C PRO A 431 -20.86 18.08 8.16
N GLY A 432 -19.66 17.53 8.31
CA GLY A 432 -18.40 18.24 8.04
C GLY A 432 -17.86 19.15 9.15
N LYS A 433 -18.49 19.19 10.34
CA LYS A 433 -17.92 19.89 11.52
C LYS A 433 -17.93 19.00 12.76
N LEU A 434 -16.73 18.78 13.31
CA LEU A 434 -16.55 18.26 14.65
C LEU A 434 -16.74 19.43 15.64
N GLU A 435 -17.91 19.52 16.28
CA GLU A 435 -18.14 20.44 17.42
C GLU A 435 -18.39 19.56 18.65
N GLY A 436 -17.52 19.69 19.67
CA GLY A 436 -17.53 18.87 20.88
C GLY A 436 -16.10 18.53 21.32
N LYS A 437 -15.83 18.50 22.63
CA LYS A 437 -14.52 18.12 23.19
C LYS A 437 -14.41 16.64 23.52
N SER A 438 -15.51 15.90 23.43
CA SER A 438 -15.64 14.48 23.72
C SER A 438 -16.82 13.92 22.94
N THR A 439 -16.75 12.65 22.54
CA THR A 439 -17.85 11.90 21.90
C THR A 439 -19.15 12.04 22.66
N GLN A 440 -19.14 11.90 23.99
CA GLN A 440 -20.32 11.97 24.85
C GLN A 440 -21.07 13.31 24.80
N GLN A 441 -20.42 14.37 24.31
CA GLN A 441 -21.02 15.71 24.19
C GLN A 441 -21.70 15.91 22.84
N CYS A 442 -21.53 15.00 21.89
CA CYS A 442 -22.13 15.08 20.57
C CYS A 442 -23.55 14.49 20.60
N ALA A 443 -24.46 15.09 19.84
CA ALA A 443 -25.86 14.66 19.78
C ALA A 443 -26.11 13.52 18.77
N THR A 444 -25.20 13.36 17.80
CA THR A 444 -25.29 12.33 16.77
C THR A 444 -23.95 11.64 16.60
N HIS A 445 -23.94 10.37 16.26
CA HIS A 445 -22.75 9.56 16.21
C HIS A 445 -22.72 8.66 14.97
N LEU A 446 -21.51 8.49 14.45
CA LEU A 446 -21.16 7.53 13.43
C LEU A 446 -20.28 6.45 14.06
N HIS A 447 -20.78 5.22 14.09
CA HIS A 447 -20.03 4.06 14.55
C HIS A 447 -19.55 3.26 13.34
N GLN A 448 -18.27 2.93 13.32
CA GLN A 448 -17.63 2.21 12.23
C GLN A 448 -16.88 1.00 12.77
N LEU A 449 -16.97 -0.09 12.03
CA LEU A 449 -16.20 -1.30 12.25
C LEU A 449 -15.41 -1.60 10.98
N HIS A 450 -14.10 -1.74 11.13
CA HIS A 450 -13.19 -2.17 10.08
C HIS A 450 -12.56 -3.50 10.50
N VAL A 451 -12.64 -4.52 9.64
CA VAL A 451 -11.96 -5.80 9.82
C VAL A 451 -10.92 -5.94 8.73
N CYS A 452 -9.63 -5.93 9.09
CA CYS A 452 -8.51 -6.06 8.16
C CYS A 452 -8.06 -7.52 8.09
N LEU A 453 -8.80 -8.37 7.39
CA LEU A 453 -8.51 -9.80 7.29
C LEU A 453 -7.19 -10.03 6.52
N PRO A 454 -6.20 -10.74 7.09
CA PRO A 454 -4.99 -11.13 6.36
C PRO A 454 -5.31 -12.14 5.26
N SER A 455 -5.34 -11.69 4.01
CA SER A 455 -5.58 -12.55 2.84
C SER A 455 -4.29 -13.14 2.31
N SER A 456 -3.27 -12.31 2.11
CA SER A 456 -1.90 -12.72 1.84
C SER A 456 -0.91 -11.71 2.38
N THR A 457 0.38 -12.02 2.33
CA THR A 457 1.46 -11.10 2.77
C THR A 457 1.39 -9.70 2.15
N ASN A 458 0.72 -9.52 1.00
CA ASN A 458 0.53 -8.22 0.36
C ASN A 458 -0.94 -7.90 0.03
N LYS A 459 -1.90 -8.66 0.56
CA LYS A 459 -3.33 -8.42 0.32
C LYS A 459 -4.14 -8.52 1.60
N THR A 460 -5.12 -7.64 1.70
CA THR A 460 -6.02 -7.56 2.83
C THR A 460 -7.45 -7.48 2.34
N ARG A 461 -8.31 -8.36 2.84
CA ARG A 461 -9.75 -8.23 2.66
C ARG A 461 -10.31 -7.36 3.78
N LEU A 462 -10.82 -6.20 3.43
CA LEU A 462 -11.41 -5.24 4.35
C LEU A 462 -12.93 -5.43 4.40
N LEU A 463 -13.47 -5.75 5.57
CA LEU A 463 -14.91 -5.64 5.84
C LEU A 463 -15.16 -4.33 6.57
N TYR A 464 -16.04 -3.51 6.03
CA TYR A 464 -16.42 -2.21 6.58
C TYR A 464 -17.92 -2.19 6.89
N ARG A 465 -18.28 -1.94 8.14
CA ARG A 465 -19.66 -1.74 8.58
C ARG A 465 -19.83 -0.34 9.14
N MET A 466 -20.81 0.38 8.60
CA MET A 466 -21.17 1.74 9.02
C MET A 466 -22.53 1.73 9.71
N SER A 467 -22.59 2.30 10.92
CA SER A 467 -23.82 2.43 11.71
C SER A 467 -24.01 3.85 12.21
N LEU A 468 -25.26 4.33 12.24
CA LEU A 468 -25.62 5.67 12.71
C LEU A 468 -26.67 5.56 13.81
N ASP A 469 -26.59 6.40 14.83
CA ASP A 469 -27.65 6.54 15.85
C ASP A 469 -28.76 7.54 15.43
N PHE A 470 -28.60 8.16 14.27
CA PHE A 470 -29.52 9.12 13.69
C PHE A 470 -29.96 8.72 12.29
N ALA A 471 -31.07 9.30 11.85
CA ALA A 471 -31.62 9.14 10.51
C ALA A 471 -31.77 7.67 10.03
N PRO A 472 -32.38 6.77 10.84
CA PRO A 472 -32.51 5.35 10.50
C PRO A 472 -33.32 5.10 9.22
N TRP A 473 -34.17 6.07 8.84
CA TRP A 473 -34.95 6.05 7.60
C TRP A 473 -34.07 6.03 6.34
N MET A 474 -32.82 6.49 6.40
CA MET A 474 -31.93 6.52 5.23
C MET A 474 -31.59 5.13 4.70
N LYS A 475 -31.67 4.07 5.51
CA LYS A 475 -31.43 2.70 5.04
C LYS A 475 -32.47 2.21 4.03
N HIS A 476 -33.66 2.82 4.05
CA HIS A 476 -34.78 2.45 3.17
C HIS A 476 -34.81 3.26 1.87
N MET A 477 -33.95 4.29 1.75
CA MET A 477 -33.85 5.04 0.51
C MET A 477 -33.19 4.17 -0.58
N PRO A 478 -33.77 4.14 -1.79
CA PRO A 478 -33.21 3.36 -2.88
C PRO A 478 -31.82 3.88 -3.26
N PHE A 479 -30.93 2.97 -3.68
CA PHE A 479 -29.56 3.26 -4.13
C PHE A 479 -28.60 3.88 -3.10
N MET A 480 -29.01 4.08 -1.83
CA MET A 480 -28.11 4.59 -0.79
C MET A 480 -26.88 3.70 -0.56
N HIS A 481 -27.02 2.39 -0.73
CA HIS A 481 -25.88 1.47 -0.64
C HIS A 481 -24.76 1.82 -1.65
N LEU A 482 -25.11 2.20 -2.90
CA LEU A 482 -24.14 2.61 -3.91
C LEU A 482 -23.42 3.90 -3.50
N LEU A 483 -24.16 4.84 -2.91
CA LEU A 483 -23.60 6.08 -2.41
C LEU A 483 -22.62 5.82 -1.27
N TRP A 484 -22.98 4.95 -0.32
CA TRP A 484 -22.10 4.57 0.79
C TRP A 484 -20.85 3.85 0.31
N SER A 485 -20.98 2.90 -0.62
CA SER A 485 -19.85 2.23 -1.26
C SER A 485 -18.91 3.23 -1.93
N HIS A 486 -19.45 4.16 -2.72
CA HIS A 486 -18.65 5.18 -3.39
C HIS A 486 -17.90 6.08 -2.40
N PHE A 487 -18.56 6.53 -1.32
CA PHE A 487 -17.89 7.34 -0.30
C PHE A 487 -16.80 6.56 0.45
N ALA A 488 -17.07 5.31 0.83
CA ALA A 488 -16.11 4.45 1.51
C ALA A 488 -14.87 4.21 0.63
N GLU A 489 -15.08 3.84 -0.65
CA GLU A 489 -14.00 3.67 -1.62
C GLU A 489 -13.21 4.95 -1.82
N LYS A 490 -13.87 6.11 -1.93
CA LYS A 490 -13.19 7.38 -2.11
C LYS A 490 -12.28 7.72 -0.92
N VAL A 491 -12.80 7.58 0.31
CA VAL A 491 -12.02 7.85 1.54
C VAL A 491 -10.83 6.89 1.61
N LEU A 492 -11.07 5.60 1.44
CA LEU A 492 -10.04 4.58 1.53
C LEU A 492 -8.95 4.74 0.47
N ASN A 493 -9.30 5.14 -0.76
CA ASN A 493 -8.31 5.38 -1.81
C ASN A 493 -7.38 6.57 -1.51
N GLU A 494 -7.82 7.55 -0.71
CA GLU A 494 -6.95 8.64 -0.27
C GLU A 494 -5.82 8.15 0.64
N ASP A 495 -6.09 7.14 1.48
CA ASP A 495 -5.12 6.48 2.36
C ASP A 495 -4.29 5.44 1.61
N LEU A 496 -4.93 4.63 0.77
CA LEU A 496 -4.32 3.48 0.12
C LEU A 496 -3.06 3.87 -0.66
N ARG A 497 -3.06 5.01 -1.36
CA ARG A 497 -1.87 5.52 -2.07
C ARG A 497 -0.67 5.76 -1.14
N LEU A 498 -0.91 6.18 0.11
CA LEU A 498 0.13 6.46 1.08
C LEU A 498 0.64 5.16 1.69
N VAL A 499 -0.28 4.26 2.05
CA VAL A 499 0.03 2.94 2.62
C VAL A 499 0.79 2.07 1.62
N LEU A 500 0.43 2.10 0.34
CA LEU A 500 1.19 1.43 -0.73
C LEU A 500 2.63 1.91 -0.81
N GLY A 501 2.87 3.22 -0.68
CA GLY A 501 4.22 3.78 -0.64
C GLY A 501 4.99 3.42 0.64
N GLN A 502 4.32 3.13 1.74
CA GLN A 502 4.96 2.58 2.94
C GLN A 502 5.33 1.12 2.73
N GLN A 503 4.42 0.32 2.17
CA GLN A 503 4.66 -1.09 1.88
C GLN A 503 5.80 -1.32 0.90
N ASP A 504 5.90 -0.53 -0.16
CA ASP A 504 7.02 -0.57 -1.10
C ASP A 504 8.36 -0.38 -0.36
N ARG A 505 8.45 0.64 0.50
CA ARG A 505 9.66 0.88 1.31
C ARG A 505 9.92 -0.25 2.31
N MET A 506 8.87 -0.77 2.95
CA MET A 506 8.96 -1.88 3.90
C MET A 506 9.49 -3.16 3.24
N ASN A 507 9.00 -3.47 2.04
CA ASN A 507 9.47 -4.59 1.21
C ASN A 507 10.93 -4.40 0.80
N ASN A 508 11.35 -3.16 0.57
CA ASN A 508 12.75 -2.79 0.32
C ASN A 508 13.60 -2.69 1.61
N GLY A 509 13.12 -3.18 2.75
CA GLY A 509 13.86 -3.27 4.00
C GLY A 509 13.83 -2.01 4.88
N ALA A 510 13.02 -1.00 4.53
CA ALA A 510 12.86 0.17 5.38
C ALA A 510 12.08 -0.18 6.67
N ASN A 511 12.46 0.46 7.77
CA ASN A 511 11.68 0.42 9.00
C ASN A 511 10.65 1.56 9.00
N VAL A 512 9.42 1.27 8.56
CA VAL A 512 8.33 2.27 8.46
C VAL A 512 7.79 2.72 9.83
N TRP A 513 8.19 2.05 10.92
CA TRP A 513 7.70 2.26 12.28
C TRP A 513 8.75 2.80 13.26
N ASN A 514 9.91 3.24 12.75
CA ASN A 514 11.10 3.48 13.56
C ASN A 514 10.97 4.64 14.56
N TRP A 515 10.12 5.63 14.27
CA TRP A 515 10.06 6.89 15.02
C TRP A 515 8.67 7.18 15.59
N PRO A 516 8.19 6.39 16.56
CA PRO A 516 6.89 6.64 17.16
C PRO A 516 6.84 7.98 17.92
N VAL A 517 5.72 8.67 17.80
CA VAL A 517 5.36 9.90 18.51
C VAL A 517 4.14 9.67 19.41
N SER A 518 3.67 10.74 20.08
CA SER A 518 2.68 10.61 21.16
C SER A 518 1.31 10.10 20.72
N TYR A 519 0.91 10.35 19.48
CA TYR A 519 -0.37 9.88 18.94
C TYR A 519 -0.32 8.45 18.41
N ASP A 520 0.87 7.88 18.15
CA ASP A 520 1.04 6.49 17.71
C ASP A 520 0.78 5.46 18.81
N LYS A 521 0.30 5.88 19.99
CA LYS A 521 0.22 5.03 21.18
C LYS A 521 -0.63 3.78 20.95
N LEU A 522 -1.74 3.88 20.21
CA LEU A 522 -2.59 2.74 19.90
C LEU A 522 -1.94 1.80 18.89
N GLY A 523 -1.36 2.34 17.80
CA GLY A 523 -0.58 1.57 16.82
C GLY A 523 0.58 0.80 17.47
N ILE A 524 1.32 1.43 18.39
CA ILE A 524 2.38 0.75 19.16
C ILE A 524 1.82 -0.42 19.98
N ARG A 525 0.66 -0.26 20.63
CA ARG A 525 0.04 -1.34 21.42
C ARG A 525 -0.38 -2.51 20.55
N TYR A 526 -0.96 -2.24 19.38
CA TYR A 526 -1.22 -3.25 18.37
C TYR A 526 0.07 -4.00 17.97
N ARG A 527 1.13 -3.27 17.61
CA ARG A 527 2.41 -3.87 17.19
C ARG A 527 3.03 -4.74 18.28
N LEU A 528 2.98 -4.31 19.55
CA LEU A 528 3.45 -5.10 20.69
C LEU A 528 2.60 -6.35 20.92
N TRP A 529 1.28 -6.24 20.78
CA TRP A 529 0.38 -7.38 20.84
C TRP A 529 0.69 -8.39 19.72
N ARG A 530 0.83 -7.93 18.47
CA ARG A 530 1.15 -8.79 17.33
C ARG A 530 2.47 -9.52 17.51
N ASP A 531 3.53 -8.81 17.89
CA ASP A 531 4.85 -9.37 18.17
C ASP A 531 4.81 -10.42 19.31
N ALA A 532 3.96 -10.22 20.33
CA ALA A 532 3.76 -11.20 21.40
C ALA A 532 3.03 -12.47 20.91
N VAL A 533 2.00 -12.31 20.07
CA VAL A 533 1.28 -13.44 19.43
C VAL A 533 2.24 -14.24 18.55
N GLU A 534 2.99 -13.57 17.68
CA GLU A 534 3.93 -14.22 16.76
C GLU A 534 5.02 -14.99 17.49
N ARG A 535 5.49 -14.48 18.64
CA ARG A 535 6.44 -15.19 19.51
C ARG A 535 5.82 -16.32 20.34
N GLY A 536 4.49 -16.44 20.39
CA GLY A 536 3.80 -17.45 21.19
C GLY A 536 3.97 -17.24 22.68
N VAL A 537 3.92 -16.00 23.16
CA VAL A 537 4.06 -15.69 24.59
C VAL A 537 2.80 -16.13 25.36
N ASP A 538 2.96 -16.82 26.48
CA ASP A 538 1.85 -17.37 27.30
C ASP A 538 0.82 -16.32 27.73
N ARG A 539 1.28 -15.10 28.02
CA ARG A 539 0.43 -13.96 28.40
C ARG A 539 0.57 -12.84 27.38
N LEU A 540 -0.49 -12.64 26.59
CA LEU A 540 -0.56 -11.53 25.65
C LEU A 540 -0.64 -10.19 26.40
N PRO A 541 0.02 -9.14 25.89
CA PRO A 541 -0.09 -7.81 26.48
C PRO A 541 -1.50 -7.27 26.26
N PHE A 542 -1.99 -6.50 27.22
CA PHE A 542 -3.31 -5.85 27.17
C PHE A 542 -4.52 -6.80 27.12
N SER A 543 -4.34 -8.09 27.46
CA SER A 543 -5.47 -8.97 27.77
C SER A 543 -6.09 -8.52 29.10
N ASN A 544 -7.38 -8.20 29.07
CA ASN A 544 -8.13 -7.95 30.29
C ASN A 544 -8.29 -9.27 31.03
N GLU A 545 -7.42 -9.56 31.99
CA GLU A 545 -7.83 -10.39 33.12
C GLU A 545 -8.93 -9.60 33.85
N ILE A 546 -10.18 -10.03 33.68
CA ILE A 546 -11.14 -9.88 34.77
C ILE A 546 -10.48 -10.65 35.92
N GLU A 547 -9.97 -9.94 36.92
CA GLU A 547 -9.66 -10.53 38.22
C GLU A 547 -10.96 -11.11 38.77
N SER A 548 -11.25 -12.36 38.42
CA SER A 548 -12.24 -13.17 39.11
C SER A 548 -11.60 -13.67 40.40
N GLY A 549 -11.81 -12.91 41.48
CA GLY A 549 -11.83 -13.45 42.84
C GLY A 549 -10.62 -13.18 43.72
N SER A 550 -10.78 -12.22 44.63
CA SER A 550 -10.75 -12.51 46.07
C SER A 550 -11.78 -11.66 46.79
#